data_AF-A0A0F9P6Q0-F1
#
_entry.id   AF-A0A0F9P6Q0-F1
#
_cell.length_a   1.000
_cell.length_b   1.000
_cell.length_c   1.000
_cell.angle_alpha   90.00
_cell.angle_beta   90.00
_cell.angle_gamma   90.00
#
_symmetry.space_group_name_H-M   'P 1'
#
loop_
_entity.id
_entity.type
_entity.pdbx_description
1 polymer ?
#
loop_
_entity_poly.entity_id
_entity_poly.type
_entity_poly.pdbx_seq_one_letter_code
_entity_poly.pdbx_strand_id
1 'polypeptide(L)'
;MKTPSLPYVLYDLGTTSLRLIQALVAAGQTVIVVEPDAHDAARIRDMLQRHTRDPHLTVETMIPDRCAGFICRGCHATHAPPKTSVVVVDGPQILRDVPCPLGTVAMDVLRLGVIEVAFGGASQETRSTTIDLIQMLRCPYTISQRTDVFEGTVLQDLALAMIDRLMLVGSLPWELDEALVQAGFVQGVLKAQDDVGLGVAFGRRQARDEHLLVADRMVREGRLGRSVGVGWYRYPGGGGAVIDPLIEDLIVEEARFAGIRAVAMTPTQAADAVLFGVINTAANLVSENVTPENLDQLALHRLGLPNMHLPAAEIGLSVVRTRLEVLGEIDADLWCPAENLTGFLRTEP
;
A
#
# COMPACT_ATOMS: atom_id res chain seq x y z
N MET A 1 36.12 22.02 11.58
CA MET A 1 35.41 21.37 10.46
C MET A 1 34.35 20.46 11.05
N LYS A 2 33.06 20.64 10.73
CA LYS A 2 32.03 19.66 11.10
C LYS A 2 32.36 18.37 10.36
N THR A 3 32.43 17.25 11.07
CA THR A 3 32.49 15.91 10.46
C THR A 3 31.30 15.78 9.51
N PRO A 4 31.49 15.36 8.25
CA PRO A 4 30.35 15.15 7.35
C PRO A 4 29.40 14.13 7.97
N SER A 5 28.09 14.42 7.93
CA SER A 5 27.07 13.48 8.36
C SER A 5 27.16 12.21 7.51
N LEU A 6 27.00 11.05 8.16
CA LEU A 6 26.93 9.78 7.45
C LEU A 6 25.72 9.77 6.51
N PRO A 7 25.81 9.16 5.33
CA PRO A 7 24.72 9.13 4.37
C PRO A 7 23.61 8.16 4.81
N TYR A 8 22.38 8.39 4.37
CA TYR A 8 21.35 7.35 4.27
C TYR A 8 21.57 6.55 2.99
N VAL A 9 21.54 5.23 3.10
CA VAL A 9 21.69 4.32 1.96
C VAL A 9 20.34 3.71 1.63
N LEU A 10 19.94 3.83 0.36
CA LEU A 10 18.77 3.14 -0.20
C LEU A 10 19.29 2.08 -1.16
N TYR A 11 19.13 0.81 -0.80
CA TYR A 11 19.74 -0.32 -1.51
C TYR A 11 18.72 -1.13 -2.30
N ASP A 12 18.91 -1.22 -3.61
CA ASP A 12 18.09 -2.01 -4.55
C ASP A 12 16.56 -1.76 -4.39
N LEU A 13 16.20 -0.48 -4.30
CA LEU A 13 14.81 -0.02 -4.22
C LEU A 13 14.30 0.57 -5.53
N GLY A 14 15.15 0.64 -6.56
CA GLY A 14 14.82 1.20 -7.87
C GLY A 14 14.12 2.56 -7.79
N THR A 15 13.23 2.80 -8.75
CA THR A 15 12.57 4.09 -8.96
C THR A 15 11.42 4.35 -7.98
N THR A 16 10.91 3.33 -7.30
CA THR A 16 9.81 3.45 -6.34
C THR A 16 10.20 4.27 -5.10
N SER A 17 11.50 4.41 -4.84
CA SER A 17 12.03 5.21 -3.73
C SER A 17 12.16 6.70 -4.01
N LEU A 18 11.79 7.20 -5.20
CA LEU A 18 12.00 8.60 -5.61
C LEU A 18 11.47 9.62 -4.58
N ARG A 19 10.26 9.41 -4.06
CA ARG A 19 9.66 10.32 -3.06
C ARG A 19 10.43 10.30 -1.74
N LEU A 20 10.88 9.13 -1.30
CA LEU A 20 11.71 8.98 -0.10
C LEU A 20 13.06 9.68 -0.26
N ILE A 21 13.72 9.51 -1.42
CA ILE A 21 14.97 10.21 -1.76
C ILE A 21 14.76 11.72 -1.67
N GLN A 22 13.70 12.24 -2.29
CA GLN A 22 13.40 13.68 -2.28
C GLN A 22 13.14 14.20 -0.86
N ALA A 23 12.42 13.44 -0.03
CA ALA A 23 12.15 13.83 1.35
C ALA A 23 13.42 13.86 2.22
N LEU A 24 14.30 12.87 2.10
CA LEU A 24 15.57 12.83 2.82
C LEU A 24 16.50 13.97 2.42
N VAL A 25 16.61 14.24 1.11
CA VAL A 25 17.41 15.35 0.57
C VAL A 25 16.84 16.70 1.03
N ALA A 26 15.51 16.87 0.98
CA ALA A 26 14.85 18.09 1.48
C ALA A 26 15.04 18.30 2.98
N ALA A 27 15.25 17.23 3.75
CA ALA A 27 15.62 17.27 5.16
C ALA A 27 17.13 17.50 5.39
N GLY A 28 17.90 17.79 4.34
CA GLY A 28 19.33 18.08 4.41
C GLY A 28 20.22 16.86 4.65
N GLN A 29 19.72 15.65 4.38
CA GLN A 29 20.52 14.43 4.49
C GLN A 29 21.29 14.15 3.19
N THR A 30 22.48 13.60 3.35
CA THR A 30 23.20 12.96 2.24
C THR A 30 22.56 11.60 1.97
N VAL A 31 22.23 11.33 0.72
CA VAL A 31 21.57 10.11 0.27
C VAL A 31 22.42 9.43 -0.80
N ILE A 32 22.68 8.14 -0.61
CA ILE A 32 23.31 7.27 -1.60
C ILE A 32 22.30 6.22 -2.02
N VAL A 33 21.90 6.25 -3.29
CA VAL A 33 21.15 5.15 -3.90
C VAL A 33 22.16 4.13 -4.40
N VAL A 34 22.09 2.92 -3.87
CA VAL A 34 22.96 1.82 -4.28
C VAL A 34 22.17 0.86 -5.14
N GLU A 35 22.57 0.75 -6.40
CA GLU A 35 22.04 -0.20 -7.38
C GLU A 35 23.20 -1.10 -7.83
N PRO A 36 23.25 -2.37 -7.41
CA PRO A 36 24.37 -3.26 -7.72
C PRO A 36 24.60 -3.47 -9.21
N ASP A 37 23.54 -3.47 -10.03
CA ASP A 37 23.67 -3.59 -11.48
C ASP A 37 24.09 -2.25 -12.10
N ALA A 38 25.22 -2.24 -12.82
CA ALA A 38 25.79 -1.01 -13.37
C ALA A 38 24.89 -0.35 -14.44
N HIS A 39 24.11 -1.15 -15.19
CA HIS A 39 23.22 -0.63 -16.22
C HIS A 39 21.98 0.02 -15.59
N ASP A 40 21.38 -0.64 -14.60
CA ASP A 40 20.27 -0.07 -13.83
C ASP A 40 20.70 1.14 -13.01
N ALA A 41 21.89 1.14 -12.43
CA ALA A 41 22.45 2.30 -11.73
C ALA A 41 22.58 3.51 -12.66
N ALA A 42 23.03 3.30 -13.90
CA ALA A 42 23.08 4.37 -14.91
C ALA A 42 21.69 4.90 -15.26
N ARG A 43 20.72 4.01 -15.46
CA ARG A 43 19.32 4.36 -15.75
C ARG A 43 18.66 5.15 -14.61
N ILE A 44 18.89 4.73 -13.36
CA ILE A 44 18.39 5.42 -12.16
C ILE A 44 19.04 6.80 -12.05
N ARG A 45 20.34 6.91 -12.30
CA ARG A 45 21.06 8.21 -12.29
C ARG A 45 20.46 9.18 -13.31
N ASP A 46 20.26 8.76 -14.54
CA ASP A 46 19.66 9.59 -15.60
C ASP A 46 18.21 9.99 -15.27
N MET A 47 17.47 9.12 -14.58
CA MET A 47 16.12 9.44 -14.12
C MET A 47 16.12 10.43 -12.96
N LEU A 48 16.96 10.23 -11.94
CA LEU A 48 17.06 11.12 -10.79
C LEU A 48 17.52 12.52 -11.22
N GLN A 49 18.51 12.63 -12.12
CA GLN A 49 18.99 13.91 -12.65
C GLN A 49 17.92 14.75 -13.38
N ARG A 50 16.85 14.11 -13.88
CA ARG A 50 15.69 14.79 -14.49
C ARG A 50 14.72 15.35 -13.45
N HIS A 51 14.68 14.79 -12.25
CA HIS A 51 13.75 15.17 -11.19
C HIS A 51 14.41 16.04 -10.10
N THR A 52 15.69 15.81 -9.82
CA THR A 52 16.47 16.47 -8.77
C THR A 52 17.94 16.56 -9.18
N ARG A 53 18.54 17.75 -9.05
CA ARG A 53 19.99 17.95 -9.14
C ARG A 53 20.47 18.49 -7.80
N ASP A 54 20.71 17.59 -6.86
CA ASP A 54 21.16 17.93 -5.52
C ASP A 54 22.55 17.34 -5.24
N PRO A 55 23.52 18.14 -4.77
CA PRO A 55 24.87 17.65 -4.45
C PRO A 55 24.91 16.62 -3.31
N HIS A 56 23.84 16.53 -2.51
CA HIS A 56 23.69 15.54 -1.44
C HIS A 56 23.15 14.19 -1.92
N LEU A 57 22.85 14.03 -3.21
CA LEU A 57 22.34 12.79 -3.80
C LEU A 57 23.34 12.18 -4.78
N THR A 58 23.77 10.94 -4.53
CA THR A 58 24.57 10.15 -5.48
C THR A 58 23.94 8.79 -5.78
N VAL A 59 24.33 8.21 -6.92
CA VAL A 59 23.96 6.84 -7.33
C VAL A 59 25.23 6.04 -7.54
N GLU A 60 25.40 5.01 -6.74
CA GLU A 60 26.60 4.18 -6.66
C GLU A 60 26.25 2.70 -6.90
N THR A 61 27.26 1.88 -7.20
CA THR A 61 27.11 0.41 -7.30
C THR A 61 27.65 -0.32 -6.07
N MET A 62 28.30 0.40 -5.16
CA MET A 62 28.96 -0.16 -3.98
C MET A 62 28.38 0.46 -2.71
N ILE A 63 28.21 -0.37 -1.69
CA ILE A 63 27.75 0.07 -0.36
C ILE A 63 28.92 0.73 0.37
N PRO A 64 28.74 1.90 1.01
CA PRO A 64 29.78 2.51 1.82
C PRO A 64 30.05 1.73 3.11
N ASP A 65 31.26 1.83 3.66
CA ASP A 65 31.66 1.15 4.91
C ASP A 65 30.79 1.53 6.12
N ARG A 66 30.17 2.72 6.10
CA ARG A 66 29.33 3.26 7.17
C ARG A 66 28.20 4.11 6.59
N CYS A 67 27.03 4.04 7.21
CA CYS A 67 25.89 4.90 6.90
C CYS A 67 25.07 5.22 8.16
N ALA A 68 24.29 6.29 8.10
CA ALA A 68 23.38 6.72 9.17
C ALA A 68 22.15 5.80 9.29
N GLY A 69 21.70 5.28 8.16
CA GLY A 69 20.61 4.31 8.07
C GLY A 69 20.68 3.57 6.74
N PHE A 70 20.21 2.31 6.75
CA PHE A 70 20.19 1.44 5.58
C PHE A 70 18.76 1.00 5.29
N ILE A 71 18.20 1.43 4.16
CA ILE A 71 16.82 1.17 3.75
C ILE A 71 16.84 0.22 2.56
N CYS A 72 16.20 -0.94 2.69
CA CYS A 72 16.26 -2.00 1.68
C CYS A 72 15.04 -2.92 1.74
N ARG A 73 14.99 -3.90 0.83
CA ARG A 73 14.13 -5.08 1.04
C ARG A 73 14.75 -6.04 2.06
N GLY A 74 13.93 -6.86 2.68
CA GLY A 74 14.31 -7.85 3.69
C GLY A 74 15.42 -8.80 3.25
N CYS A 75 15.33 -9.29 2.01
CA CYS A 75 16.33 -10.17 1.39
C CYS A 75 17.72 -9.54 1.28
N HIS A 76 17.82 -8.22 1.41
CA HIS A 76 19.09 -7.48 1.32
C HIS A 76 19.59 -6.95 2.66
N ALA A 77 18.89 -7.19 3.77
CA ALA A 77 19.26 -6.69 5.10
C ALA A 77 20.68 -7.12 5.54
N THR A 78 21.17 -8.26 5.06
CA THR A 78 22.53 -8.77 5.32
C THR A 78 23.65 -7.90 4.72
N HIS A 79 23.35 -7.05 3.74
CA HIS A 79 24.31 -6.16 3.12
C HIS A 79 24.54 -4.87 3.91
N ALA A 80 23.72 -4.62 4.94
CA ALA A 80 23.84 -3.41 5.76
C ALA A 80 25.22 -3.36 6.46
N PRO A 81 25.87 -2.19 6.48
CA PRO A 81 27.11 -2.02 7.22
C PRO A 81 26.96 -2.34 8.72
N PRO A 82 28.03 -2.81 9.39
CA PRO A 82 27.97 -3.14 10.81
C PRO A 82 27.54 -1.95 11.67
N LYS A 83 26.70 -2.20 12.68
CA LYS A 83 26.19 -1.19 13.64
C LYS A 83 25.37 -0.07 12.99
N THR A 84 24.71 -0.35 11.86
CA THR A 84 23.73 0.55 11.26
C THR A 84 22.30 0.09 11.55
N SER A 85 21.39 1.03 11.80
CA SER A 85 19.95 0.77 11.86
C SER A 85 19.40 0.46 10.47
N VAL A 86 18.69 -0.66 10.36
CA VAL A 86 18.12 -1.16 9.10
C VAL A 86 16.61 -0.93 9.07
N VAL A 87 16.11 -0.42 7.95
CA VAL A 87 14.69 -0.29 7.65
C VAL A 87 14.36 -1.22 6.49
N VAL A 88 13.53 -2.24 6.73
CA VAL A 88 13.00 -3.11 5.68
C VAL A 88 11.63 -2.59 5.21
N VAL A 89 11.39 -2.61 3.89
CA VAL A 89 10.20 -1.98 3.29
C VAL A 89 9.08 -2.94 2.91
N ASP A 90 9.30 -4.26 2.98
CA ASP A 90 8.32 -5.25 2.50
C ASP A 90 7.18 -5.55 3.49
N GLY A 91 7.37 -5.15 4.76
CA GLY A 91 6.38 -5.33 5.83
C GLY A 91 6.90 -6.06 7.07
N PRO A 92 6.06 -6.15 8.12
CA PRO A 92 6.45 -6.70 9.43
C PRO A 92 6.78 -8.21 9.41
N GLN A 93 6.20 -8.98 8.48
CA GLN A 93 6.43 -10.42 8.34
C GLN A 93 7.90 -10.80 8.17
N ILE A 94 8.68 -9.93 7.53
CA ILE A 94 10.09 -10.12 7.28
C ILE A 94 10.91 -10.09 8.57
N LEU A 95 10.46 -9.37 9.60
CA LEU A 95 11.20 -9.19 10.87
C LEU A 95 11.42 -10.50 11.64
N ARG A 96 10.70 -11.57 11.29
CA ARG A 96 10.92 -12.91 11.86
C ARG A 96 12.24 -13.53 11.42
N ASP A 97 12.68 -13.22 10.20
CA ASP A 97 13.80 -13.89 9.54
C ASP A 97 15.00 -12.96 9.27
N VAL A 98 14.95 -11.72 9.77
CA VAL A 98 16.06 -10.77 9.59
C VAL A 98 17.30 -11.18 10.39
N PRO A 99 18.51 -10.99 9.84
CA PRO A 99 19.76 -11.42 10.48
C PRO A 99 20.10 -10.65 11.78
N CYS A 100 19.61 -9.41 11.92
CA CYS A 100 19.91 -8.55 13.07
C CYS A 100 18.61 -7.93 13.64
N PRO A 101 17.81 -8.71 14.40
CA PRO A 101 16.48 -8.28 14.84
C PRO A 101 16.52 -7.07 15.79
N LEU A 102 17.59 -6.91 16.59
CA LEU A 102 17.73 -5.76 17.48
C LEU A 102 18.00 -4.44 16.75
N GLY A 103 18.55 -4.51 15.53
CA GLY A 103 18.93 -3.35 14.71
C GLY A 103 18.02 -3.10 13.51
N THR A 104 16.91 -3.84 13.38
CA THR A 104 16.06 -3.80 12.19
C THR A 104 14.60 -3.49 12.56
N VAL A 105 13.97 -2.62 11.78
CA VAL A 105 12.54 -2.30 11.85
C VAL A 105 11.92 -2.46 10.46
N ALA A 106 10.60 -2.67 10.41
CA ALA A 106 9.86 -2.61 9.15
C ALA A 106 9.14 -1.27 9.07
N MET A 107 9.22 -0.59 7.92
CA MET A 107 8.50 0.67 7.69
C MET A 107 7.99 0.76 6.26
N ASP A 108 6.72 1.13 6.08
CA ASP A 108 6.27 1.58 4.77
C ASP A 108 6.67 3.03 4.54
N VAL A 109 7.81 3.20 3.87
CA VAL A 109 8.40 4.50 3.50
C VAL A 109 8.41 4.74 2.00
N LEU A 110 7.93 3.80 1.18
CA LEU A 110 7.88 3.94 -0.27
C LEU A 110 6.63 4.72 -0.72
N ARG A 111 5.56 4.73 0.09
CA ARG A 111 4.41 5.60 -0.10
C ARG A 111 4.37 6.66 1.00
N LEU A 112 5.06 7.77 0.77
CA LEU A 112 5.05 8.89 1.71
C LEU A 112 3.64 9.53 1.78
N GLY A 113 3.07 9.54 2.99
CA GLY A 113 1.80 10.17 3.34
C GLY A 113 1.43 9.84 4.79
N VAL A 114 1.40 8.55 5.12
CA VAL A 114 1.37 8.02 6.49
C VAL A 114 2.38 6.89 6.55
N ILE A 115 3.28 6.91 7.54
CA ILE A 115 4.27 5.84 7.72
C ILE A 115 3.70 4.81 8.71
N GLU A 116 3.58 3.57 8.27
CA GLU A 116 3.34 2.44 9.17
C GLU A 116 4.71 1.89 9.58
N VAL A 117 4.95 1.76 10.89
CA VAL A 117 6.21 1.20 11.43
C VAL A 117 5.92 0.04 12.37
N ALA A 118 6.62 -1.08 12.17
CA ALA A 118 6.64 -2.20 13.10
C ALA A 118 8.05 -2.35 13.68
N PHE A 119 8.16 -2.27 15.01
CA PHE A 119 9.45 -2.34 15.69
C PHE A 119 9.97 -3.77 15.88
N GLY A 120 9.08 -4.77 15.97
CA GLY A 120 9.46 -6.14 16.27
C GLY A 120 10.42 -6.23 17.48
N GLY A 121 11.52 -6.95 17.29
CA GLY A 121 12.57 -7.13 18.30
C GLY A 121 13.53 -5.95 18.48
N ALA A 122 13.33 -4.82 17.78
CA ALA A 122 14.29 -3.72 17.78
C ALA A 122 14.59 -3.17 19.18
N SER A 123 15.87 -2.86 19.42
CA SER A 123 16.36 -2.26 20.65
C SER A 123 15.81 -0.83 20.86
N GLN A 124 15.86 -0.32 22.08
CA GLN A 124 15.39 1.04 22.36
C GLN A 124 16.16 2.12 21.56
N GLU A 125 17.45 1.89 21.32
CA GLU A 125 18.29 2.76 20.48
C GLU A 125 17.76 2.79 19.04
N THR A 126 17.54 1.62 18.44
CA THR A 126 17.00 1.50 17.07
C THR A 126 15.60 2.10 16.95
N ARG A 127 14.74 1.90 17.96
CA ARG A 127 13.41 2.53 18.02
C ARG A 127 13.52 4.06 18.04
N SER A 128 14.40 4.61 18.87
CA SER A 128 14.64 6.06 18.93
C SER A 128 15.12 6.61 17.58
N THR A 129 16.13 5.98 16.97
CA THR A 129 16.64 6.38 15.66
C THR A 129 15.56 6.32 14.57
N THR A 130 14.68 5.32 14.65
CA THR A 130 13.55 5.18 13.73
C THR A 130 12.55 6.32 13.89
N ILE A 131 12.21 6.69 15.12
CA ILE A 131 11.33 7.83 15.41
C ILE A 131 11.98 9.14 14.94
N ASP A 132 13.29 9.32 15.15
CA ASP A 132 14.03 10.50 14.68
C ASP A 132 13.98 10.60 13.14
N LEU A 133 14.10 9.47 12.43
CA LEU A 133 13.94 9.41 10.97
C LEU A 133 12.52 9.80 10.54
N ILE A 134 11.48 9.28 11.19
CA ILE A 134 10.08 9.62 10.87
C ILE A 134 9.82 11.12 11.08
N GLN A 135 10.28 11.66 12.22
CA GLN A 135 10.14 13.09 12.54
C GLN A 135 10.89 13.97 11.55
N MET A 136 12.07 13.54 11.10
CA MET A 136 12.84 14.21 10.05
C MET A 136 12.05 14.26 8.73
N LEU A 137 11.38 13.17 8.35
CA LEU A 137 10.54 13.10 7.14
C LEU A 137 9.25 13.92 7.24
N ARG A 138 8.86 14.33 8.46
CA ARG A 138 7.63 15.11 8.75
C ARG A 138 6.36 14.43 8.26
N CYS A 139 6.32 13.11 8.31
CA CYS A 139 5.13 12.32 7.99
C CYS A 139 4.39 11.93 9.27
N PRO A 140 3.05 11.98 9.29
CA PRO A 140 2.25 11.23 10.26
C PRO A 140 2.67 9.76 10.25
N TYR A 141 2.58 9.09 11.40
CA TYR A 141 2.92 7.68 11.50
C TYR A 141 2.04 6.95 12.50
N THR A 142 1.89 5.64 12.28
CA THR A 142 1.26 4.70 13.20
C THR A 142 2.24 3.59 13.54
N ILE A 143 2.18 3.10 14.77
CA ILE A 143 2.98 1.98 15.23
C ILE A 143 2.12 0.72 15.12
N SER A 144 2.49 -0.14 14.17
CA SER A 144 1.85 -1.43 13.94
C SER A 144 2.27 -2.43 15.02
N GLN A 145 1.29 -3.16 15.56
CA GLN A 145 1.53 -4.31 16.44
C GLN A 145 1.48 -5.64 15.68
N ARG A 146 1.07 -5.61 14.40
CA ARG A 146 0.97 -6.79 13.56
C ARG A 146 2.35 -7.32 13.18
N THR A 147 2.41 -8.64 12.99
CA THR A 147 3.64 -9.36 12.63
C THR A 147 3.57 -10.01 11.25
N ASP A 148 2.45 -9.87 10.55
CA ASP A 148 2.14 -10.53 9.28
C ASP A 148 1.99 -9.53 8.13
N VAL A 149 1.32 -8.41 8.36
CA VAL A 149 1.12 -7.34 7.38
C VAL A 149 0.72 -6.04 8.08
N PHE A 150 1.01 -4.90 7.45
CA PHE A 150 0.55 -3.60 7.95
C PHE A 150 -0.98 -3.42 7.82
N GLU A 151 -1.57 -2.70 8.77
CA GLU A 151 -3.01 -2.46 8.89
C GLU A 151 -3.59 -1.76 7.65
N GLY A 152 -2.92 -0.73 7.14
CA GLY A 152 -3.32 -0.06 5.90
C GLY A 152 -3.24 -0.97 4.67
N THR A 153 -2.32 -1.93 4.70
CA THR A 153 -2.22 -2.94 3.64
C THR A 153 -3.37 -3.95 3.72
N VAL A 154 -3.82 -4.33 4.92
CA VAL A 154 -5.04 -5.15 5.12
C VAL A 154 -6.26 -4.46 4.50
N LEU A 155 -6.46 -3.17 4.82
CA LEU A 155 -7.56 -2.38 4.25
C LEU A 155 -7.49 -2.33 2.71
N GLN A 156 -6.30 -2.14 2.14
CA GLN A 156 -6.09 -2.11 0.70
C GLN A 156 -6.41 -3.46 0.04
N ASP A 157 -5.84 -4.54 0.53
CA ASP A 157 -5.97 -5.85 -0.11
C ASP A 157 -7.39 -6.40 -0.03
N LEU A 158 -8.07 -6.21 1.09
CA LEU A 158 -9.47 -6.61 1.22
C LEU A 158 -10.38 -5.77 0.32
N ALA A 159 -10.14 -4.46 0.19
CA ALA A 159 -10.88 -3.64 -0.77
C ALA A 159 -10.68 -4.13 -2.20
N LEU A 160 -9.44 -4.45 -2.61
CA LEU A 160 -9.16 -4.99 -3.94
C LEU A 160 -9.81 -6.36 -4.15
N ALA A 161 -9.85 -7.22 -3.13
CA ALA A 161 -10.53 -8.51 -3.20
C ALA A 161 -12.04 -8.38 -3.35
N MET A 162 -12.66 -7.47 -2.60
CA MET A 162 -14.07 -7.11 -2.75
C MET A 162 -14.37 -6.59 -4.15
N ILE A 163 -13.54 -5.68 -4.66
CA ILE A 163 -13.71 -5.12 -6.01
C ILE A 163 -13.58 -6.22 -7.08
N ASP A 164 -12.58 -7.10 -6.98
CA ASP A 164 -12.40 -8.26 -7.88
C ASP A 164 -13.66 -9.12 -7.91
N ARG A 165 -14.22 -9.44 -6.72
CA ARG A 165 -15.45 -10.21 -6.59
C ARG A 165 -16.67 -9.49 -7.17
N LEU A 166 -16.81 -8.18 -6.91
CA LEU A 166 -17.91 -7.36 -7.44
C LEU A 166 -17.87 -7.31 -8.97
N MET A 167 -16.69 -7.24 -9.58
CA MET A 167 -16.53 -7.30 -11.03
C MET A 167 -16.99 -8.65 -11.60
N LEU A 168 -16.60 -9.75 -10.96
CA LEU A 168 -16.99 -11.10 -11.39
C LEU A 168 -18.51 -11.34 -11.34
N VAL A 169 -19.24 -10.65 -10.46
CA VAL A 169 -20.72 -10.73 -10.41
C VAL A 169 -21.43 -9.68 -11.25
N GLY A 170 -20.71 -8.74 -11.88
CA GLY A 170 -21.28 -7.87 -12.91
C GLY A 170 -20.99 -6.37 -12.80
N SER A 171 -20.15 -5.93 -11.85
CA SER A 171 -19.73 -4.52 -11.80
C SER A 171 -18.70 -4.19 -12.87
N LEU A 172 -18.78 -3.00 -13.46
CA LEU A 172 -17.77 -2.49 -14.39
C LEU A 172 -16.74 -1.60 -13.66
N PRO A 173 -15.44 -1.68 -14.01
CA PRO A 173 -14.38 -0.92 -13.33
C PRO A 173 -14.65 0.59 -13.24
N TRP A 174 -15.03 1.21 -14.36
CA TRP A 174 -15.19 2.66 -14.45
C TRP A 174 -16.46 3.17 -13.78
N GLU A 175 -17.54 2.40 -13.82
CA GLU A 175 -18.79 2.75 -13.13
C GLU A 175 -18.62 2.64 -11.61
N LEU A 176 -17.90 1.60 -11.16
CA LEU A 176 -17.56 1.43 -9.75
C LEU A 176 -16.65 2.55 -9.26
N ASP A 177 -15.58 2.89 -9.98
CA ASP A 177 -14.69 3.99 -9.61
C ASP A 177 -15.43 5.33 -9.53
N GLU A 178 -16.34 5.61 -10.46
CA GLU A 178 -17.20 6.81 -10.42
C GLU A 178 -18.13 6.79 -9.20
N ALA A 179 -18.77 5.65 -8.91
CA ALA A 179 -19.65 5.50 -7.75
C ALA A 179 -18.90 5.60 -6.42
N LEU A 180 -17.65 5.10 -6.33
CA LEU A 180 -16.79 5.25 -5.15
C LEU A 180 -16.48 6.73 -4.88
N VAL A 181 -16.20 7.51 -5.93
CA VAL A 181 -16.01 8.96 -5.79
C VAL A 181 -17.28 9.63 -5.27
N GLN A 182 -18.45 9.25 -5.79
CA GLN A 182 -19.74 9.73 -5.30
C GLN A 182 -20.00 9.33 -3.85
N ALA A 183 -19.51 8.17 -3.41
CA ALA A 183 -19.58 7.68 -2.03
C ALA A 183 -18.56 8.35 -1.09
N GLY A 184 -17.72 9.27 -1.59
CA GLY A 184 -16.82 10.09 -0.77
C GLY A 184 -15.33 9.74 -0.85
N PHE A 185 -14.95 8.80 -1.72
CA PHE A 185 -13.53 8.53 -1.99
C PHE A 185 -12.93 9.69 -2.81
N VAL A 186 -11.69 10.06 -2.53
CA VAL A 186 -10.94 11.13 -3.24
C VAL A 186 -10.76 10.78 -4.73
N GLN A 187 -10.56 9.50 -5.01
CA GLN A 187 -10.51 8.94 -6.36
C GLN A 187 -10.96 7.49 -6.32
N GLY A 188 -11.38 6.95 -7.47
CA GLY A 188 -11.67 5.53 -7.61
C GLY A 188 -10.45 4.66 -7.27
N VAL A 189 -10.70 3.53 -6.62
CA VAL A 189 -9.66 2.63 -6.10
C VAL A 189 -8.87 1.98 -7.24
N LEU A 190 -9.51 1.68 -8.37
CA LEU A 190 -8.85 1.04 -9.52
C LEU A 190 -7.93 2.02 -10.24
N LYS A 191 -8.38 3.26 -10.44
CA LYS A 191 -7.54 4.36 -10.94
C LYS A 191 -6.36 4.64 -10.02
N ALA A 192 -6.58 4.62 -8.69
CA ALA A 192 -5.50 4.76 -7.71
C ALA A 192 -4.47 3.62 -7.83
N GLN A 193 -4.96 2.39 -8.05
CA GLN A 193 -4.10 1.24 -8.26
C GLN A 193 -3.27 1.35 -9.54
N ASP A 194 -3.82 1.90 -10.62
CA ASP A 194 -3.07 2.17 -11.86
C ASP A 194 -1.94 3.18 -11.66
N ASP A 195 -2.12 4.21 -10.82
CA ASP A 195 -1.07 5.19 -10.52
C ASP A 195 0.08 4.59 -9.70
N VAL A 196 -0.22 3.62 -8.83
CA VAL A 196 0.77 2.85 -8.05
C VAL A 196 1.44 1.76 -8.89
N GLY A 197 0.65 1.10 -9.71
CA GLY A 197 0.99 -0.09 -10.49
C GLY A 197 0.49 -1.40 -9.86
N LEU A 198 -0.21 -2.22 -10.67
CA LEU A 198 -0.87 -3.46 -10.22
C LEU A 198 0.13 -4.50 -9.71
N GLY A 199 1.34 -4.52 -10.28
CA GLY A 199 2.40 -5.47 -9.93
C GLY A 199 2.81 -5.43 -8.45
N VAL A 200 2.65 -4.28 -7.78
CA VAL A 200 3.01 -4.13 -6.36
C VAL A 200 2.08 -4.95 -5.46
N ALA A 201 0.76 -4.77 -5.63
CA ALA A 201 -0.23 -5.54 -4.87
C ALA A 201 -0.19 -7.02 -5.26
N PHE A 202 -0.01 -7.32 -6.56
CA PHE A 202 0.13 -8.69 -7.05
C PHE A 202 1.31 -9.44 -6.42
N GLY A 203 2.51 -8.83 -6.41
CA GLY A 203 3.71 -9.46 -5.83
C GLY A 203 3.54 -9.74 -4.33
N ARG A 204 2.94 -8.80 -3.59
CA ARG A 204 2.61 -8.98 -2.17
C ARG A 204 1.64 -10.13 -1.94
N ARG A 205 0.53 -10.18 -2.69
CA ARG A 205 -0.48 -11.24 -2.56
C ARG A 205 0.07 -12.62 -2.95
N GLN A 206 0.89 -12.71 -4.01
CA GLN A 206 1.55 -13.96 -4.37
C GLN A 206 2.44 -14.52 -3.25
N ALA A 207 3.13 -13.66 -2.50
CA ALA A 207 3.94 -14.09 -1.36
C ALA A 207 3.12 -14.69 -0.21
N ARG A 208 1.79 -14.48 -0.20
CA ARG A 208 0.84 -15.02 0.77
C ARG A 208 -0.12 -16.08 0.18
N ASP A 209 0.12 -16.50 -1.06
CA ASP A 209 -0.76 -17.40 -1.81
C ASP A 209 -2.22 -16.90 -1.95
N GLU A 210 -2.38 -15.58 -2.02
CA GLU A 210 -3.67 -14.92 -2.23
C GLU A 210 -3.83 -14.55 -3.71
N HIS A 211 -4.95 -14.93 -4.33
CA HIS A 211 -5.19 -14.76 -5.76
C HIS A 211 -6.47 -13.96 -6.02
N LEU A 212 -6.40 -13.06 -7.01
CA LEU A 212 -7.53 -12.27 -7.50
C LEU A 212 -7.68 -12.55 -9.00
N LEU A 213 -8.84 -13.05 -9.44
CA LEU A 213 -8.97 -13.64 -10.77
C LEU A 213 -8.72 -12.60 -11.87
N VAL A 214 -9.37 -11.44 -11.76
CA VAL A 214 -9.27 -10.39 -12.78
C VAL A 214 -7.92 -9.69 -12.68
N ALA A 215 -7.56 -9.21 -11.48
CA ALA A 215 -6.33 -8.44 -11.30
C ALA A 215 -5.06 -9.25 -11.60
N ASP A 216 -5.02 -10.55 -11.28
CA ASP A 216 -3.85 -11.38 -11.55
C ASP A 216 -3.71 -11.69 -13.04
N ARG A 217 -4.82 -11.95 -13.74
CA ARG A 217 -4.80 -12.11 -15.19
C ARG A 217 -4.31 -10.84 -15.88
N MET A 218 -4.80 -9.67 -15.44
CA MET A 218 -4.33 -8.38 -15.96
C MET A 218 -2.81 -8.21 -15.83
N VAL A 219 -2.24 -8.51 -14.66
CA VAL A 219 -0.78 -8.42 -14.46
C VAL A 219 -0.03 -9.39 -15.37
N ARG A 220 -0.51 -10.63 -15.51
CA ARG A 220 0.09 -11.64 -16.41
C ARG A 220 0.01 -11.23 -17.89
N GLU A 221 -1.01 -10.48 -18.28
CA GLU A 221 -1.15 -9.89 -19.62
C GLU A 221 -0.38 -8.57 -19.81
N GLY A 222 0.41 -8.14 -18.82
CA GLY A 222 1.27 -6.96 -18.92
C GLY A 222 0.56 -5.64 -18.62
N ARG A 223 -0.64 -5.67 -18.04
CA ARG A 223 -1.37 -4.47 -17.60
C ARG A 223 -0.86 -4.04 -16.22
N LEU A 224 0.22 -3.27 -16.21
CA LEU A 224 0.92 -2.88 -14.98
C LEU A 224 0.52 -1.50 -14.45
N GLY A 225 -0.41 -0.81 -15.11
CA GLY A 225 -0.91 0.50 -14.71
C GLY A 225 -0.37 1.64 -15.57
N ARG A 226 -0.46 2.86 -15.03
CA ARG A 226 -0.17 4.10 -15.76
C ARG A 226 1.27 4.21 -16.25
N SER A 227 2.22 3.63 -15.53
CA SER A 227 3.65 3.68 -15.88
C SER A 227 3.99 2.99 -17.20
N VAL A 228 3.22 1.97 -17.59
CA VAL A 228 3.35 1.26 -18.87
C VAL A 228 2.28 1.66 -19.88
N GLY A 229 1.42 2.61 -19.53
CA GLY A 229 0.35 3.12 -20.39
C GLY A 229 -0.94 2.30 -20.38
N VAL A 230 -1.00 1.18 -19.65
CA VAL A 230 -2.15 0.28 -19.64
C VAL A 230 -2.29 -0.47 -18.31
N GLY A 231 -3.48 -0.39 -17.72
CA GLY A 231 -3.89 -1.01 -16.46
C GLY A 231 -5.38 -1.37 -16.51
N TRP A 232 -6.14 -0.97 -15.49
CA TRP A 232 -7.61 -0.92 -15.53
C TRP A 232 -8.11 0.04 -16.62
N TYR A 233 -7.35 1.10 -16.84
CA TYR A 233 -7.55 2.07 -17.90
C TYR A 233 -6.38 2.06 -18.90
N ARG A 234 -6.61 2.67 -20.07
CA ARG A 234 -5.54 3.05 -21.00
C ARG A 234 -5.11 4.50 -20.76
N TYR A 235 -3.83 4.76 -20.97
CA TYR A 235 -3.20 6.07 -20.76
C TYR A 235 -2.43 6.48 -22.03
N PRO A 236 -3.11 7.01 -23.06
CA PRO A 236 -2.46 7.45 -24.29
C PRO A 236 -1.62 8.71 -24.04
N GLY A 237 -0.30 8.53 -23.90
CA GLY A 237 0.72 9.59 -24.06
C GLY A 237 0.46 10.92 -23.35
N GLY A 238 0.22 10.92 -22.03
CA GLY A 238 -0.03 12.14 -21.24
C GLY A 238 -1.51 12.55 -21.12
N GLY A 239 -2.41 11.86 -21.82
CA GLY A 239 -3.85 11.94 -21.59
C GLY A 239 -4.26 11.35 -20.23
N GLY A 240 -5.45 11.73 -19.77
CA GLY A 240 -6.09 11.11 -18.61
C GLY A 240 -6.44 9.63 -18.84
N ALA A 241 -7.03 9.00 -17.83
CA ALA A 241 -7.51 7.62 -17.93
C ALA A 241 -8.62 7.50 -18.99
N VAL A 242 -8.52 6.49 -19.86
CA VAL A 242 -9.51 6.17 -20.90
C VAL A 242 -10.00 4.75 -20.70
N ILE A 243 -11.32 4.55 -20.83
CA ILE A 243 -11.94 3.22 -20.76
C ILE A 243 -11.29 2.26 -21.77
N ASP A 244 -11.06 1.03 -21.31
CA ASP A 244 -10.59 -0.08 -22.13
C ASP A 244 -11.63 -1.21 -22.15
N PRO A 245 -12.42 -1.32 -23.23
CA PRO A 245 -13.44 -2.37 -23.36
C PRO A 245 -12.89 -3.79 -23.22
N LEU A 246 -11.60 -4.01 -23.50
CA LEU A 246 -10.97 -5.33 -23.34
C LEU A 246 -10.96 -5.82 -21.89
N ILE A 247 -11.08 -4.91 -20.91
CA ILE A 247 -11.18 -5.28 -19.49
C ILE A 247 -12.55 -5.87 -19.19
N GLU A 248 -13.62 -5.33 -19.78
CA GLU A 248 -14.97 -5.88 -19.61
C GLU A 248 -15.04 -7.31 -20.16
N ASP A 249 -14.51 -7.53 -21.38
CA ASP A 249 -14.42 -8.87 -21.97
C ASP A 249 -13.63 -9.84 -21.07
N LEU A 250 -12.49 -9.38 -20.53
CA LEU A 250 -11.66 -10.16 -19.61
C LEU A 250 -12.43 -10.55 -18.33
N ILE A 251 -13.16 -9.60 -17.72
CA ILE A 251 -13.97 -9.86 -16.52
C ILE A 251 -15.05 -10.91 -16.81
N VAL A 252 -15.76 -10.76 -17.93
CA VAL A 252 -16.82 -11.70 -18.34
C VAL A 252 -16.26 -13.10 -18.58
N GLU A 253 -15.07 -13.19 -19.18
CA GLU A 253 -14.38 -14.47 -19.37
C GLU A 253 -13.97 -15.12 -18.06
N GLU A 254 -13.37 -14.36 -17.12
CA GLU A 254 -12.98 -14.87 -15.80
C GLU A 254 -14.20 -15.34 -14.98
N ALA A 255 -15.29 -14.57 -14.99
CA ALA A 255 -16.54 -14.96 -14.35
C ALA A 255 -17.08 -16.28 -14.93
N ARG A 256 -17.04 -16.43 -16.27
CA ARG A 256 -17.44 -17.67 -16.95
C ARG A 256 -16.55 -18.85 -16.60
N PHE A 257 -15.23 -18.67 -16.55
CA PHE A 257 -14.29 -19.74 -16.20
C PHE A 257 -14.44 -20.18 -14.74
N ALA A 258 -14.69 -19.24 -13.84
CA ALA A 258 -14.92 -19.51 -12.42
C ALA A 258 -16.34 -20.03 -12.11
N GLY A 259 -17.25 -20.04 -13.10
CA GLY A 259 -18.64 -20.45 -12.90
C GLY A 259 -19.45 -19.50 -12.02
N ILE A 260 -19.02 -18.24 -11.91
CA ILE A 260 -19.67 -17.21 -11.10
C ILE A 260 -20.86 -16.66 -11.86
N ARG A 261 -22.00 -16.55 -11.18
CA ARG A 261 -23.25 -16.04 -11.77
C ARG A 261 -23.34 -14.54 -11.53
N ALA A 262 -23.85 -13.83 -12.53
CA ALA A 262 -24.14 -12.41 -12.40
C ALA A 262 -25.21 -12.15 -11.34
N VAL A 263 -25.05 -11.05 -10.61
CA VAL A 263 -25.99 -10.53 -9.62
C VAL A 263 -26.40 -9.14 -10.07
N ALA A 264 -27.71 -8.87 -10.09
CA ALA A 264 -28.21 -7.55 -10.44
C ALA A 264 -27.80 -6.54 -9.34
N MET A 265 -26.90 -5.62 -9.68
CA MET A 265 -26.33 -4.66 -8.75
C MET A 265 -26.04 -3.36 -9.49
N THR A 266 -26.44 -2.23 -8.90
CA THR A 266 -26.11 -0.91 -9.45
C THR A 266 -24.69 -0.50 -9.05
N PRO A 267 -24.05 0.44 -9.77
CA PRO A 267 -22.75 0.97 -9.38
C PRO A 267 -22.72 1.52 -7.94
N THR A 268 -23.80 2.20 -7.52
CA THR A 268 -23.95 2.69 -6.14
C THR A 268 -23.99 1.55 -5.12
N GLN A 269 -24.71 0.47 -5.40
CA GLN A 269 -24.74 -0.70 -4.51
C GLN A 269 -23.37 -1.40 -4.42
N ALA A 270 -22.63 -1.44 -5.53
CA ALA A 270 -21.27 -1.96 -5.53
C ALA A 270 -20.30 -1.07 -4.72
N ALA A 271 -20.41 0.26 -4.84
CA ALA A 271 -19.63 1.19 -4.03
C ALA A 271 -19.99 1.07 -2.53
N ASP A 272 -21.27 0.96 -2.20
CA ASP A 272 -21.74 0.68 -0.83
C ASP A 272 -21.15 -0.63 -0.29
N ALA A 273 -21.09 -1.69 -1.11
CA ALA A 273 -20.48 -2.96 -0.72
C ALA A 273 -19.00 -2.84 -0.37
N VAL A 274 -18.24 -2.04 -1.13
CA VAL A 274 -16.84 -1.72 -0.79
C VAL A 274 -16.76 -0.91 0.50
N LEU A 275 -17.56 0.15 0.65
CA LEU A 275 -17.58 0.99 1.85
C LEU A 275 -17.90 0.17 3.12
N PHE A 276 -18.96 -0.63 3.08
CA PHE A 276 -19.35 -1.48 4.21
C PHE A 276 -18.29 -2.51 4.55
N GLY A 277 -17.67 -3.14 3.56
CA GLY A 277 -16.60 -4.10 3.81
C GLY A 277 -15.31 -3.45 4.34
N VAL A 278 -15.00 -2.22 3.92
CA VAL A 278 -13.88 -1.44 4.50
C VAL A 278 -14.16 -1.09 5.96
N ILE A 279 -15.37 -0.63 6.28
CA ILE A 279 -15.81 -0.39 7.68
C ILE A 279 -15.73 -1.69 8.50
N ASN A 280 -16.19 -2.80 7.93
CA ASN A 280 -16.15 -4.11 8.57
C ASN A 280 -14.72 -4.57 8.88
N THR A 281 -13.82 -4.39 7.90
CA THR A 281 -12.39 -4.69 8.04
C THR A 281 -11.77 -3.82 9.13
N ALA A 282 -12.06 -2.53 9.12
CA ALA A 282 -11.54 -1.59 10.10
C ALA A 282 -12.04 -1.90 11.52
N ALA A 283 -13.28 -2.39 11.67
CA ALA A 283 -13.80 -2.83 12.97
C ALA A 283 -12.97 -3.98 13.57
N ASN A 284 -12.53 -4.95 12.76
CA ASN A 284 -11.61 -5.99 13.23
C ASN A 284 -10.27 -5.38 13.72
N LEU A 285 -9.75 -4.36 13.03
CA LEU A 285 -8.51 -3.68 13.42
C LEU A 285 -8.64 -2.85 14.70
N VAL A 286 -9.85 -2.40 15.09
CA VAL A 286 -10.07 -1.76 16.40
C VAL A 286 -9.72 -2.72 17.54
N SER A 287 -10.01 -4.02 17.39
CA SER A 287 -9.62 -5.04 18.38
C SER A 287 -8.10 -5.21 18.53
N GLU A 288 -7.33 -4.70 17.58
CA GLU A 288 -5.87 -4.71 17.57
C GLU A 288 -5.28 -3.41 18.16
N ASN A 289 -6.10 -2.59 18.82
CA ASN A 289 -5.77 -1.29 19.42
C ASN A 289 -5.38 -0.20 18.42
N VAL A 290 -5.88 -0.27 17.18
CA VAL A 290 -5.74 0.82 16.21
C VAL A 290 -6.78 1.89 16.51
N THR A 291 -6.34 3.14 16.70
CA THR A 291 -7.25 4.24 17.00
C THR A 291 -8.14 4.58 15.78
N PRO A 292 -9.36 5.09 16.00
CA PRO A 292 -10.23 5.59 14.92
C PRO A 292 -9.52 6.57 13.98
N GLU A 293 -8.76 7.52 14.53
CA GLU A 293 -8.00 8.51 13.75
C GLU A 293 -6.96 7.83 12.85
N ASN A 294 -6.23 6.83 13.36
CA ASN A 294 -5.26 6.09 12.56
C ASN A 294 -5.96 5.29 11.45
N LEU A 295 -7.13 4.70 11.70
CA LEU A 295 -7.88 3.97 10.68
C LEU A 295 -8.33 4.89 9.53
N ASP A 296 -8.86 6.07 9.83
CA ASP A 296 -9.23 7.06 8.81
C ASP A 296 -8.00 7.52 8.01
N GLN A 297 -6.88 7.80 8.70
CA GLN A 297 -5.63 8.19 8.05
C GLN A 297 -5.09 7.09 7.12
N LEU A 298 -5.14 5.83 7.56
CA LEU A 298 -4.72 4.67 6.77
C LEU A 298 -5.62 4.46 5.57
N ALA A 299 -6.94 4.54 5.72
CA ALA A 299 -7.87 4.40 4.60
C ALA A 299 -7.76 5.54 3.59
N LEU A 300 -7.55 6.77 4.05
CA LEU A 300 -7.26 7.89 3.16
C LEU A 300 -5.98 7.61 2.37
N HIS A 301 -4.92 7.18 3.04
CA HIS A 301 -3.64 6.94 2.42
C HIS A 301 -3.65 5.76 1.44
N ARG A 302 -4.45 4.72 1.71
CA ARG A 302 -4.41 3.44 1.00
C ARG A 302 -5.50 3.28 -0.06
N LEU A 303 -6.66 3.89 0.20
CA LEU A 303 -7.87 3.76 -0.60
C LEU A 303 -8.38 5.11 -1.11
N GLY A 304 -7.93 6.23 -0.54
CA GLY A 304 -8.49 7.54 -0.81
C GLY A 304 -9.81 7.79 -0.06
N LEU A 305 -10.15 7.01 0.97
CA LEU A 305 -11.36 7.23 1.78
C LEU A 305 -11.03 8.11 2.99
N PRO A 306 -11.43 9.40 3.01
CA PRO A 306 -11.00 10.35 4.04
C PRO A 306 -11.63 10.12 5.42
N ASN A 307 -12.83 9.55 5.47
CA ASN A 307 -13.56 9.37 6.73
C ASN A 307 -14.54 8.20 6.60
N MET A 308 -14.25 7.09 7.29
CA MET A 308 -15.14 5.93 7.37
C MET A 308 -16.09 6.01 8.58
N HIS A 309 -15.74 6.76 9.62
CA HIS A 309 -16.54 6.84 10.84
C HIS A 309 -17.82 7.68 10.65
N LEU A 310 -17.75 8.78 9.90
CA LEU A 310 -18.90 9.62 9.58
C LEU A 310 -20.00 8.83 8.84
N PRO A 311 -19.74 8.20 7.68
CA PRO A 311 -20.78 7.42 7.00
C PRO A 311 -21.24 6.22 7.84
N ALA A 312 -20.34 5.57 8.60
CA ALA A 312 -20.76 4.49 9.50
C ALA A 312 -21.74 4.96 10.59
N ALA A 313 -21.54 6.17 11.14
CA ALA A 313 -22.42 6.77 12.12
C ALA A 313 -23.77 7.22 11.52
N GLU A 314 -23.74 7.81 10.32
CA GLU A 314 -24.94 8.27 9.61
C GLU A 314 -25.83 7.10 9.16
N ILE A 315 -25.22 6.01 8.66
CA ILE A 315 -25.92 4.81 8.19
C ILE A 315 -26.39 3.95 9.37
N GLY A 316 -25.57 3.88 10.42
CA GLY A 316 -25.80 3.05 11.61
C GLY A 316 -25.29 1.62 11.46
N LEU A 317 -24.55 1.14 12.47
CA LEU A 317 -23.86 -0.15 12.42
C LEU A 317 -24.79 -1.37 12.36
N SER A 318 -26.03 -1.24 12.82
CA SER A 318 -27.04 -2.30 12.65
C SER A 318 -27.43 -2.46 11.18
N VAL A 319 -27.57 -1.34 10.45
CA VAL A 319 -27.85 -1.35 9.01
C VAL A 319 -26.63 -1.90 8.25
N VAL A 320 -25.42 -1.45 8.60
CA VAL A 320 -24.18 -1.98 8.01
C VAL A 320 -24.10 -3.50 8.19
N ARG A 321 -24.39 -4.02 9.40
CA ARG A 321 -24.45 -5.47 9.66
C ARG A 321 -25.43 -6.19 8.74
N THR A 322 -26.67 -5.73 8.64
CA THR A 322 -27.67 -6.35 7.77
C THR A 322 -27.25 -6.31 6.29
N ARG A 323 -26.60 -5.23 5.84
CA ARG A 323 -26.06 -5.14 4.47
C ARG A 323 -24.93 -6.13 4.24
N LEU A 324 -24.02 -6.28 5.19
CA LEU A 324 -22.95 -7.27 5.16
C LEU A 324 -23.49 -8.71 5.10
N GLU A 325 -24.53 -9.03 5.88
CA GLU A 325 -25.18 -10.35 5.86
C GLU A 325 -25.75 -10.68 4.46
N VAL A 326 -26.37 -9.70 3.79
CA VAL A 326 -26.86 -9.88 2.40
C VAL A 326 -25.71 -10.04 1.42
N LEU A 327 -24.64 -9.23 1.55
CA LEU A 327 -23.45 -9.34 0.71
C LEU A 327 -22.70 -10.66 0.92
N GLY A 328 -22.85 -11.29 2.09
CA GLY A 328 -22.35 -12.62 2.37
C GLY A 328 -22.94 -13.71 1.47
N GLU A 329 -24.10 -13.48 0.83
CA GLU A 329 -24.63 -14.38 -0.20
C GLU A 329 -23.81 -14.34 -1.51
N ILE A 330 -23.09 -13.23 -1.75
CA ILE A 330 -22.14 -13.10 -2.86
C ILE A 330 -20.82 -13.76 -2.49
N ASP A 331 -20.28 -13.44 -1.31
CA ASP A 331 -19.03 -14.00 -0.80
C ASP A 331 -18.96 -13.83 0.72
N ALA A 332 -19.09 -14.94 1.44
CA ALA A 332 -19.08 -14.92 2.91
C ALA A 332 -17.70 -14.59 3.47
N ASP A 333 -16.61 -14.93 2.78
CA ASP A 333 -15.26 -14.68 3.29
C ASP A 333 -14.93 -13.18 3.27
N LEU A 334 -15.49 -12.44 2.31
CA LEU A 334 -15.27 -11.00 2.14
C LEU A 334 -16.22 -10.14 2.98
N TRP A 335 -17.49 -10.54 3.13
CA TRP A 335 -18.51 -9.71 3.76
C TRP A 335 -19.13 -10.29 5.04
N CYS A 336 -18.56 -11.34 5.63
CA CYS A 336 -18.99 -11.80 6.96
C CYS A 336 -18.88 -10.66 8.00
N PRO A 337 -19.97 -10.28 8.70
CA PRO A 337 -19.91 -9.21 9.68
C PRO A 337 -18.92 -9.51 10.81
N ALA A 338 -18.04 -8.56 11.10
CA ALA A 338 -17.15 -8.59 12.24
C ALA A 338 -17.92 -8.81 13.55
N GLU A 339 -17.41 -9.68 14.42
CA GLU A 339 -17.96 -9.86 15.77
C GLU A 339 -17.96 -8.53 16.52
N ASN A 340 -16.87 -7.79 16.38
CA ASN A 340 -16.65 -6.50 17.02
C ASN A 340 -17.48 -5.36 16.44
N LEU A 341 -18.09 -5.44 15.24
CA LEU A 341 -18.57 -4.28 14.44
C LEU A 341 -19.11 -3.07 15.22
N THR A 342 -19.89 -3.27 16.29
CA THR A 342 -20.42 -2.21 17.17
C THR A 342 -19.34 -1.38 17.88
N GLY A 343 -18.14 -1.94 18.09
CA GLY A 343 -16.96 -1.30 18.64
C GLY A 343 -16.30 -0.30 17.70
N PHE A 344 -16.59 -0.36 16.39
CA PHE A 344 -16.00 0.52 15.39
C PHE A 344 -16.24 2.01 15.67
N LEU A 345 -17.42 2.37 16.18
CA LEU A 345 -17.75 3.76 16.54
C LEU A 345 -17.44 4.12 18.00
N ARG A 346 -16.85 3.21 18.77
CA ARG A 346 -16.47 3.52 20.16
C ARG A 346 -15.19 4.33 20.17
N THR A 347 -15.20 5.41 20.96
CA THR A 347 -14.04 6.30 21.12
C THR A 347 -13.06 5.83 22.19
N GLU A 348 -13.38 4.77 22.95
CA GLU A 348 -12.50 4.17 23.95
C GLU A 348 -12.47 2.63 23.78
N PRO A 349 -11.29 1.99 23.95
CA PRO A 349 -11.11 0.54 23.83
C PRO A 349 -11.85 -0.28 24.89
#